data_AF-A0A966NLJ2-F1
#
_entry.id   AF-A0A966NLJ2-F1
#
_cell.length_a   1.000
_cell.length_b   1.000
_cell.length_c   1.000
_cell.angle_alpha   90.00
_cell.angle_beta   90.00
_cell.angle_gamma   90.00
#
_symmetry.space_group_name_H-M   'P 1'
#
loop_
_entity.id
_entity.type
_entity.pdbx_description
1 polymer ?
#
loop_
_entity_poly.entity_id
_entity_poly.type
_entity_poly.pdbx_seq_one_letter_code
_entity_poly.pdbx_strand_id
1 'polypeptide(L)'
;MVFQIVDDVLDIVATDEQLGKPAGHDLEEGVYTLPVLLTLAESSAESRELFDLLGSPLTGSERVKALKIVRGSGGLAGAIESARNYAAIAEAECDRLPASEATDALRRAPRALLESLVDF
;
A
#
# COMPACT_ATOMS: atom_id res chain seq x y z
N MET A 1 0.21 3.31 11.39
CA MET A 1 1.02 3.16 10.16
C MET A 1 0.65 1.90 9.38
N VAL A 2 0.74 0.69 9.95
CA VAL A 2 0.40 -0.56 9.22
C VAL A 2 -0.95 -0.50 8.52
N PHE A 3 -2.01 -0.09 9.25
CA PHE A 3 -3.37 0.02 8.70
C PHE A 3 -3.43 0.89 7.43
N GLN A 4 -2.88 2.10 7.47
CA GLN A 4 -2.92 3.01 6.31
C GLN A 4 -2.13 2.45 5.12
N ILE A 5 -0.94 1.88 5.36
CA ILE A 5 -0.13 1.34 4.26
C ILE A 5 -0.82 0.13 3.63
N VAL A 6 -1.49 -0.70 4.42
CA VAL A 6 -2.31 -1.81 3.91
C VAL A 6 -3.48 -1.28 3.08
N ASP A 7 -4.19 -0.26 3.55
CA ASP A 7 -5.29 0.39 2.81
C ASP A 7 -4.81 0.97 1.46
N ASP A 8 -3.69 1.71 1.48
CA ASP A 8 -3.06 2.27 0.27
C ASP A 8 -2.65 1.14 -0.71
N VAL A 9 -2.11 0.03 -0.21
CA VAL A 9 -1.75 -1.13 -1.04
C VAL A 9 -3.00 -1.77 -1.64
N LEU A 10 -4.07 -1.93 -0.86
CA LEU A 10 -5.34 -2.50 -1.34
C LEU A 10 -5.98 -1.63 -2.42
N ASP A 11 -5.93 -0.30 -2.29
CA ASP A 11 -6.40 0.62 -3.33
C ASP A 11 -5.60 0.43 -4.64
N ILE A 12 -4.33 0.01 -4.56
CA ILE A 12 -3.52 -0.32 -5.75
C ILE A 12 -3.81 -1.72 -6.29
N VAL A 13 -3.87 -2.78 -5.48
CA VAL A 13 -3.81 -4.17 -5.98
C VAL A 13 -5.16 -4.82 -6.25
N ALA A 14 -6.21 -4.41 -5.55
CA ALA A 14 -7.46 -5.16 -5.60
C ALA A 14 -8.18 -5.00 -6.95
N THR A 15 -9.02 -6.00 -7.27
CA THR A 15 -9.95 -5.89 -8.40
C THR A 15 -11.20 -5.11 -8.01
N ASP A 16 -11.89 -4.57 -9.00
CA ASP A 16 -13.15 -3.84 -8.82
C ASP A 16 -14.20 -4.70 -8.09
N GLU A 17 -14.20 -6.03 -8.32
CA GLU A 17 -15.08 -6.98 -7.63
C GLU A 17 -14.73 -7.19 -6.15
N GLN A 18 -13.45 -7.07 -5.77
CA GLN A 18 -12.97 -7.31 -4.40
C GLN A 18 -13.16 -6.07 -3.51
N LEU A 19 -13.04 -4.87 -4.07
CA LEU A 19 -13.23 -3.61 -3.34
C LEU A 19 -14.69 -3.12 -3.33
N GLY A 20 -15.53 -3.59 -4.26
CA GLY A 20 -16.86 -3.02 -4.50
C GLY A 20 -16.83 -1.59 -5.05
N LYS A 21 -15.63 -1.08 -5.37
CA LYS A 21 -15.30 0.20 -6.00
C LYS A 21 -14.09 0.00 -6.92
N PRO A 22 -13.87 0.85 -7.93
CA PRO A 22 -12.68 0.75 -8.77
C PRO A 22 -11.39 0.96 -7.97
N ALA A 23 -10.37 0.16 -8.25
CA ALA A 23 -9.03 0.39 -7.71
C ALA A 23 -8.41 1.71 -8.21
N GLY A 24 -7.49 2.28 -7.44
CA GLY A 24 -6.76 3.50 -7.76
C GLY A 24 -7.58 4.78 -7.59
N HIS A 25 -8.50 4.80 -6.62
CA HIS A 25 -9.26 6.00 -6.30
C HIS A 25 -8.34 7.13 -5.84
N ASP A 26 -7.37 6.82 -4.97
CA ASP A 26 -6.42 7.82 -4.47
C ASP A 26 -5.60 8.42 -5.60
N LEU A 27 -5.20 7.57 -6.55
CA LEU A 27 -4.44 7.98 -7.73
C LEU A 27 -5.24 8.89 -8.66
N GLU A 28 -6.55 8.65 -8.80
CA GLU A 28 -7.47 9.48 -9.59
C GLU A 28 -7.64 10.88 -8.99
N GLU A 29 -7.71 10.97 -7.65
CA GLU A 29 -7.82 12.22 -6.91
C GLU A 29 -6.47 12.97 -6.74
N GLY A 30 -5.38 12.41 -7.27
CA GLY A 30 -4.03 13.00 -7.15
C GLY A 30 -3.37 12.80 -5.78
N VAL A 31 -3.86 11.84 -5.00
CA VAL A 31 -3.26 11.41 -3.73
C VAL A 31 -2.21 10.34 -4.02
N TYR A 32 -0.94 10.73 -4.02
CA TYR A 32 0.17 9.82 -4.29
C TYR A 32 0.62 9.13 -3.00
N THR A 33 0.10 7.93 -2.76
CA THR A 33 0.39 7.11 -1.59
C THR A 33 1.76 6.42 -1.68
N LEU A 34 2.17 5.74 -0.61
CA LEU A 34 3.51 5.17 -0.49
C LEU A 34 3.94 4.27 -1.68
N PRO A 35 3.11 3.36 -2.21
CA PRO A 35 3.47 2.56 -3.39
C PRO A 35 3.85 3.43 -4.60
N VAL A 36 3.11 4.52 -4.84
CA VAL A 36 3.33 5.46 -5.95
C VAL A 36 4.64 6.21 -5.74
N LEU A 37 4.87 6.75 -4.54
CA LEU A 37 6.08 7.50 -4.21
C LEU A 37 7.34 6.64 -4.34
N LEU A 38 7.28 5.39 -3.88
CA LEU A 38 8.40 4.46 -4.02
C LEU A 38 8.63 4.06 -5.48
N THR A 39 7.56 3.90 -6.28
CA THR A 39 7.68 3.66 -7.73
C THR A 39 8.41 4.81 -8.43
N LEU A 40 8.05 6.05 -8.10
CA LEU A 40 8.69 7.25 -8.67
C LEU A 40 10.19 7.34 -8.35
N ALA A 41 10.61 6.78 -7.22
CA ALA A 41 12.01 6.79 -6.79
C ALA A 41 12.93 5.83 -7.58
N GLU A 42 12.38 4.86 -8.33
CA GLU A 42 13.16 3.80 -9.00
C GLU A 42 14.00 4.28 -10.19
N SER A 43 13.82 5.52 -10.65
CA SER A 43 14.56 6.11 -11.78
C SER A 43 14.51 5.29 -13.09
N SER A 44 13.51 4.42 -13.24
CA SER A 44 13.26 3.57 -14.41
C SER A 44 12.60 4.36 -15.56
N ALA A 45 12.34 3.70 -16.69
CA ALA A 45 11.57 4.31 -17.77
C ALA A 45 10.09 4.39 -17.38
N GLU A 46 9.60 3.36 -16.70
CA GLU A 46 8.25 3.24 -16.16
C GLU A 46 7.99 4.28 -15.08
N SER A 47 8.96 4.58 -14.20
CA SER A 47 8.79 5.62 -13.18
C SER A 47 8.70 7.03 -13.79
N ARG A 48 9.41 7.27 -14.91
CA ARG A 48 9.28 8.51 -15.69
C ARG A 48 7.94 8.59 -16.40
N GLU A 49 7.49 7.50 -17.01
CA GLU A 49 6.17 7.45 -17.62
C GLU A 49 5.05 7.66 -16.60
N LEU A 50 5.19 7.09 -15.40
CA LEU A 50 4.28 7.37 -14.30
C LEU A 50 4.31 8.86 -13.94
N PHE A 51 5.50 9.45 -13.74
CA PHE A 51 5.64 10.87 -13.44
C PHE A 51 4.91 11.78 -14.46
N ASP A 52 5.05 11.47 -15.75
CA ASP A 52 4.42 12.25 -16.83
C ASP A 52 2.89 12.11 -16.88
N LEU A 53 2.34 11.00 -16.35
CA LEU A 53 0.88 10.82 -16.21
C LEU A 53 0.31 11.60 -15.03
N LEU A 54 1.09 11.83 -13.98
CA LEU A 54 0.64 12.46 -12.74
C LEU A 54 0.62 13.99 -12.83
N GLY A 55 -0.07 14.63 -11.88
CA GLY A 55 -0.15 16.10 -11.75
C GLY A 55 -1.45 16.73 -12.26
N SER A 56 -2.39 15.90 -12.74
CA SER A 56 -3.75 16.28 -13.08
C SER A 56 -4.69 15.09 -12.85
N PRO A 57 -6.00 15.29 -12.72
CA PRO A 57 -6.94 14.18 -12.60
C PRO A 57 -6.81 13.22 -13.77
N LEU A 58 -6.68 11.92 -13.48
CA LEU A 58 -6.48 10.89 -14.50
C LEU A 58 -7.80 10.50 -15.16
N THR A 59 -7.79 10.30 -16.47
CA THR A 59 -8.87 9.56 -17.15
C THR A 59 -8.85 8.09 -16.73
N GLY A 60 -9.95 7.37 -16.96
CA GLY A 60 -10.02 5.93 -16.66
C GLY A 60 -8.91 5.09 -17.32
N SER A 61 -8.51 5.43 -18.55
CA SER A 61 -7.40 4.76 -19.25
C SER A 61 -6.03 5.09 -18.66
N GLU A 62 -5.81 6.34 -18.23
CA GLU A 62 -4.56 6.75 -17.59
C GLU A 62 -4.42 6.14 -16.21
N ARG A 63 -5.52 6.06 -15.45
CA ARG A 63 -5.57 5.33 -14.17
C ARG A 63 -5.18 3.86 -14.33
N VAL A 64 -5.77 3.16 -15.29
CA VAL A 64 -5.41 1.75 -15.58
C VAL A 64 -3.92 1.60 -15.92
N LYS A 65 -3.38 2.54 -16.70
CA LYS A 65 -1.95 2.53 -17.06
C LYS A 65 -1.05 2.80 -15.85
N ALA A 66 -1.37 3.80 -15.05
CA ALA A 66 -0.61 4.15 -13.85
C ALA A 66 -0.65 3.01 -12.81
N LEU A 67 -1.81 2.40 -12.58
CA LEU A 67 -1.94 1.20 -11.74
C LEU A 67 -1.08 0.04 -12.25
N LYS A 68 -1.05 -0.20 -13.57
CA LYS A 68 -0.19 -1.23 -14.16
C LYS A 68 1.29 -0.98 -13.88
N ILE A 69 1.74 0.28 -13.99
CA ILE A 69 3.13 0.65 -13.69
C ILE A 69 3.44 0.38 -12.22
N VAL A 70 2.61 0.88 -11.29
CA VAL A 70 2.84 0.73 -9.84
C VAL A 70 2.81 -0.76 -9.45
N ARG A 71 1.86 -1.55 -9.95
CA ARG A 71 1.76 -3.00 -9.70
C ARG A 71 2.97 -3.80 -10.21
N GLY A 72 3.61 -3.33 -11.28
CA GLY A 72 4.79 -3.96 -11.86
C GLY A 72 6.12 -3.48 -11.29
N SER A 73 6.09 -2.50 -10.38
CA SER A 73 7.28 -1.86 -9.82
C SER A 73 7.72 -2.51 -8.50
N GLY A 74 8.96 -2.23 -8.08
CA GLY A 74 9.40 -2.49 -6.71
C GLY A 74 8.78 -1.54 -5.68
N GLY A 75 8.11 -0.46 -6.09
CA GLY A 75 7.41 0.48 -5.21
C GLY A 75 6.28 -0.18 -4.42
N LEU A 76 5.52 -1.07 -5.06
CA LEU A 76 4.51 -1.89 -4.38
C LEU A 76 5.15 -2.81 -3.34
N ALA A 77 6.18 -3.55 -3.72
CA ALA A 77 6.90 -4.43 -2.80
C ALA A 77 7.52 -3.65 -1.62
N GLY A 78 8.07 -2.47 -1.87
CA GLY A 78 8.64 -1.59 -0.85
C GLY A 78 7.59 -1.04 0.13
N ALA A 79 6.37 -0.78 -0.32
CA ALA A 79 5.27 -0.36 0.55
C ALA A 79 4.84 -1.52 1.47
N ILE A 80 4.70 -2.73 0.92
CA ILE A 80 4.39 -3.95 1.70
C ILE A 80 5.50 -4.18 2.75
N GLU A 81 6.76 -4.05 2.37
CA GLU A 81 7.89 -4.20 3.30
C GLU A 81 7.88 -3.12 4.39
N SER A 82 7.50 -1.88 4.05
CA SER A 82 7.31 -0.82 5.04
C SER A 82 6.22 -1.18 6.06
N ALA A 83 5.09 -1.76 5.61
CA ALA A 83 4.04 -2.24 6.51
C ALA A 83 4.53 -3.37 7.43
N ARG A 84 5.32 -4.33 6.90
CA ARG A 84 5.96 -5.40 7.69
C ARG A 84 6.89 -4.84 8.76
N ASN A 85 7.71 -3.85 8.42
CA ASN A 85 8.60 -3.19 9.36
C ASN A 85 7.82 -2.49 10.49
N TYR A 86 6.74 -1.77 10.16
CA TYR A 86 5.90 -1.15 11.19
C TYR A 86 5.17 -2.18 12.07
N ALA A 87 4.79 -3.34 11.53
CA ALA A 87 4.21 -4.41 12.32
C ALA A 87 5.23 -4.98 13.32
N ALA A 88 6.46 -5.23 12.87
CA ALA A 88 7.54 -5.69 13.75
C ALA A 88 7.85 -4.69 14.88
N ILE A 89 7.86 -3.39 14.57
CA ILE A 89 8.02 -2.33 15.59
C ILE A 89 6.86 -2.37 16.59
N ALA A 90 5.62 -2.45 16.13
CA ALA A 90 4.44 -2.51 17.00
C ALA A 90 4.45 -3.75 17.91
N GLU A 91 4.88 -4.90 17.39
CA GLU A 91 5.06 -6.12 18.18
C GLU A 91 6.13 -5.94 19.26
N ALA A 92 7.29 -5.37 18.91
CA ALA A 92 8.37 -5.15 19.87
C ALA A 92 7.97 -4.16 21.00
N GLU A 93 7.21 -3.11 20.68
CA GLU A 93 6.72 -2.18 21.72
C GLU A 93 5.76 -2.83 22.72
N CYS A 94 5.07 -3.91 22.32
CA CYS A 94 4.22 -4.67 23.24
C CYS A 94 5.03 -5.41 24.33
N ASP A 95 6.34 -5.63 24.15
CA ASP A 95 7.21 -6.24 25.17
C ASP A 95 7.37 -5.36 26.42
N ARG A 96 7.00 -4.07 26.31
CA ARG A 96 7.05 -3.10 27.42
C ARG A 96 5.78 -3.10 28.27
N LEU A 97 4.75 -3.85 27.86
CA LEU A 97 3.47 -3.94 28.55
C LEU A 97 3.41 -5.20 29.42
N PRO A 98 2.62 -5.21 30.50
CA PRO A 98 2.37 -6.43 31.26
C PRO A 98 1.77 -7.53 30.38
N ALA A 99 2.18 -8.78 30.62
CA ALA A 99 1.60 -9.93 29.92
C ALA A 99 0.11 -10.06 30.25
N SER A 100 -0.73 -10.02 29.22
CA SER A 100 -2.18 -10.13 29.33
C SER A 100 -2.78 -10.48 27.97
N GLU A 101 -4.01 -10.99 27.97
CA GLU A 101 -4.75 -11.24 26.72
C GLU A 101 -4.89 -9.98 25.86
N ALA A 102 -5.00 -8.79 26.48
CA ALA A 102 -5.05 -7.52 25.78
C ALA A 102 -3.73 -7.20 25.06
N THR A 103 -2.60 -7.46 25.73
CA THR A 103 -1.26 -7.29 25.14
C THR A 103 -1.05 -8.25 23.97
N ASP A 104 -1.52 -9.50 24.09
CA ASP A 104 -1.47 -10.49 23.01
C ASP A 104 -2.37 -10.12 21.82
N ALA A 105 -3.55 -9.54 22.08
CA ALA A 105 -4.43 -9.02 21.04
C ALA A 105 -3.79 -7.85 20.29
N LEU A 106 -3.22 -6.88 21.02
CA LEU A 106 -2.50 -5.75 20.43
C LEU A 106 -1.32 -6.20 19.57
N ARG A 107 -0.54 -7.19 20.04
CA ARG A 107 0.59 -7.75 19.30
C ARG A 107 0.17 -8.40 17.99
N ARG A 108 -0.98 -9.08 17.96
CA ARG A 108 -1.47 -9.79 16.76
C ARG A 108 -2.16 -8.88 15.74
N ALA A 109 -2.75 -7.76 16.17
CA ALA A 109 -3.54 -6.91 15.29
C ALA A 109 -2.79 -6.40 14.03
N PRO A 110 -1.53 -5.92 14.11
CA PRO A 110 -0.77 -5.53 12.92
C PRO A 110 -0.52 -6.68 11.94
N ARG A 111 -0.28 -7.89 12.45
CA ARG A 111 -0.07 -9.09 11.62
C ARG A 111 -1.35 -9.49 10.88
N ALA A 112 -2.50 -9.43 11.56
CA ALA A 112 -3.79 -9.70 10.93
C ALA A 112 -4.08 -8.74 9.75
N LEU A 113 -3.64 -7.48 9.83
CA LEU A 113 -3.75 -6.53 8.71
C LEU A 113 -2.81 -6.89 7.54
N LEU A 114 -1.66 -7.50 7.79
CA LEU A 114 -0.76 -7.94 6.71
C LEU A 114 -1.27 -9.21 6.03
N GLU A 115 -1.99 -10.06 6.76
CA GLU A 115 -2.60 -11.28 6.21
C GLU A 115 -3.65 -10.95 5.14
N SER A 116 -4.32 -9.80 5.23
CA SER A 116 -5.25 -9.37 4.18
C SER A 116 -4.55 -9.03 2.85
N LEU A 117 -3.22 -8.94 2.82
CA LEU A 117 -2.45 -8.74 1.59
C LEU A 117 -2.05 -10.07 0.91
N VAL A 118 -2.23 -11.23 1.57
CA VAL A 118 -1.80 -12.55 1.06
C VAL A 118 -2.72 -13.06 -0.04
N ASP A 119 -3.91 -12.48 -0.17
CA ASP A 119 -4.91 -12.85 -1.17
C ASP A 119 -4.72 -12.16 -2.55
N PHE A 120 -3.56 -11.51 -2.77
CA PHE A 120 -3.25 -10.72 -3.98
C PHE A 120 -1.92 -11.09 -4.63
#